data_AF-A0A0M9ZSH1-F1
#
_entry.id   AF-A0A0M9ZSH1-F1
#
_cell.length_a   1.000
_cell.length_b   1.000
_cell.length_c   1.000
_cell.angle_alpha   90.00
_cell.angle_beta   90.00
_cell.angle_gamma   90.00
#
_symmetry.space_group_name_H-M   'P 1'
#
loop_
_entity.id
_entity.type
_entity.pdbx_description
1 polymer ?
#
loop_
_entity_poly.entity_id
_entity_poly.type
_entity_poly.pdbx_seq_one_letter_code
_entity_poly.pdbx_strand_id
1 'polypeptide(L)' 'MTWTLPEPMPAAPMPDPALPAGWAAEVNWDGWRAAVSVEAGHIVLRSRRGTNLLPAFPEVRAGCAQLPDATALDGVM' A
#
# COMPACT_ATOMS: atom_id res chain seq x y z
N MET A 1 -19.03 8.03 -6.80
CA MET A 1 -17.96 8.99 -6.45
C MET A 1 -16.66 8.26 -6.70
N THR A 2 -15.76 8.79 -7.53
CA THR A 2 -14.48 8.12 -7.82
C THR A 2 -13.60 8.25 -6.59
N TRP A 3 -13.50 7.18 -5.78
CA TRP A 3 -12.59 7.16 -4.64
C TRP A 3 -11.15 7.25 -5.16
N THR A 4 -10.35 8.16 -4.61
CA THR A 4 -8.96 8.35 -5.03
C THR A 4 -8.05 7.90 -3.91
N LEU A 5 -7.10 7.02 -4.23
CA LEU A 5 -6.08 6.59 -3.26
C LEU A 5 -5.36 7.81 -2.68
N PRO A 6 -5.30 7.97 -1.35
CA PRO A 6 -4.63 9.11 -0.72
C PRO A 6 -3.13 9.09 -0.95
N GLU A 7 -2.48 10.25 -0.81
CA GLU A 7 -1.02 10.31 -0.80
C GLU A 7 -0.44 9.48 0.36
N PRO A 8 0.69 8.77 0.15
CA PRO A 8 1.24 7.92 1.20
C PRO A 8 1.68 8.72 2.42
N MET A 9 1.32 8.24 3.62
CA MET A 9 1.68 8.88 4.88
C MET A 9 3.17 8.68 5.20
N PRO A 10 3.99 9.73 5.35
CA PRO A 10 5.40 9.60 5.68
C PRO A 10 5.63 9.22 7.15
N ALA A 11 6.79 8.65 7.44
CA ALA A 11 7.26 8.39 8.80
C ALA A 11 8.40 9.34 9.17
N ALA A 12 8.48 9.74 10.44
CA ALA A 12 9.62 10.49 10.97
C ALA A 12 10.68 9.52 11.52
N PRO A 13 11.98 9.75 11.25
CA PRO A 13 13.03 8.95 11.84
C PRO A 13 13.12 9.22 13.36
N MET A 14 13.37 8.15 14.13
CA MET A 14 13.57 8.22 15.58
C MET A 14 14.96 7.66 15.93
N PRO A 15 15.68 8.24 16.91
CA PRO A 15 17.02 7.81 17.27
C PRO A 15 17.05 6.58 18.19
N ASP A 16 15.93 6.25 18.84
CA ASP A 16 15.80 5.17 19.81
C ASP A 16 14.77 4.14 19.29
N PRO A 17 15.11 2.84 19.23
CA PRO A 17 14.18 1.79 18.84
C PRO A 17 13.17 1.40 19.94
N ALA A 18 13.24 2.01 21.13
CA ALA A 18 12.29 1.74 22.21
C ALA A 18 10.84 1.91 21.72
N LEU A 19 10.02 0.87 21.90
CA LEU A 19 8.61 0.88 21.55
C LEU A 19 7.78 1.24 22.78
N PRO A 20 7.21 2.46 22.88
CA PRO A 20 6.45 2.86 24.05
C PRO A 20 5.15 2.06 24.17
N ALA A 21 4.60 1.97 25.38
CA ALA A 21 3.29 1.35 25.59
C ALA A 21 2.21 2.03 24.72
N GLY A 22 1.37 1.23 24.06
CA GLY A 22 0.33 1.70 23.14
C GLY A 22 0.76 1.85 21.68
N TRP A 23 2.02 1.55 21.34
CA TRP A 23 2.52 1.56 19.96
C TRP A 23 2.56 0.14 19.39
N ALA A 24 2.34 0.03 18.08
CA ALA A 24 2.59 -1.17 17.30
C ALA A 24 3.91 -1.01 16.54
N ALA A 25 4.64 -2.12 16.37
CA ALA A 25 5.81 -2.19 15.53
C ALA A 25 5.52 -3.03 14.28
N GLU A 26 5.94 -2.52 13.12
CA GLU A 26 5.94 -3.23 11.85
C GLU A 26 7.37 -3.34 11.33
N VAL A 27 7.65 -4.38 10.55
CA VAL A 27 8.94 -4.51 9.87
C VAL A 27 9.06 -3.40 8.83
N ASN A 28 10.20 -2.69 8.84
CA ASN A 28 10.52 -1.75 7.77
C ASN A 28 11.08 -2.53 6.57
N TRP A 29 10.23 -2.75 5.58
CA TRP A 29 10.60 -3.42 4.33
C TRP A 29 11.29 -2.44 3.38
N ASP A 30 12.43 -2.84 2.81
CA ASP A 30 13.06 -2.12 1.70
C ASP A 30 12.44 -2.59 0.37
N GLY A 31 11.92 -1.65 -0.40
CA GLY A 31 11.16 -1.96 -1.60
C GLY A 31 10.39 -0.76 -2.14
N TRP A 32 9.43 -1.03 -3.02
CA TRP A 32 8.60 0.03 -3.59
C TRP A 32 7.31 0.18 -2.80
N ARG A 33 7.18 1.32 -2.11
CA ARG A 33 5.90 1.68 -1.52
C ARG A 33 4.83 1.79 -2.59
N ALA A 34 3.75 1.03 -2.41
CA ALA A 34 2.68 0.88 -3.37
C ALA A 34 1.32 0.96 -2.68
N ALA A 35 0.41 1.68 -3.31
CA ALA A 35 -0.99 1.74 -2.92
C ALA A 35 -1.82 0.97 -3.95
N VAL A 36 -2.74 0.12 -3.48
CA VAL A 36 -3.65 -0.66 -4.31
C VAL A 36 -5.10 -0.32 -3.99
N SER A 37 -5.94 -0.20 -5.00
CA SER A 37 -7.40 -0.12 -4.85
C SER A 37 -8.11 -1.11 -5.76
N VAL A 38 -9.17 -1.70 -5.24
CA VAL A 38 -10.11 -2.59 -5.95
C VAL A 38 -11.48 -1.93 -5.92
N GLU A 39 -12.03 -1.57 -7.09
CA GLU A 39 -13.36 -0.98 -7.21
C GLU A 39 -14.04 -1.46 -8.50
N ALA A 40 -15.24 -2.04 -8.40
CA ALA A 40 -16.02 -2.58 -9.51
C ALA A 40 -15.21 -3.52 -10.43
N GLY A 41 -14.31 -4.33 -9.86
CA GLY A 41 -13.43 -5.23 -10.60
C GLY A 41 -12.22 -4.55 -11.28
N HIS A 42 -12.05 -3.24 -11.10
CA HIS A 42 -10.88 -2.50 -11.54
C HIS A 42 -9.82 -2.47 -10.45
N ILE A 43 -8.58 -2.81 -10.82
CA ILE A 43 -7.43 -2.79 -9.93
C ILE A 43 -6.50 -1.67 -10.37
N VAL A 44 -6.17 -0.79 -9.44
CA VAL A 44 -5.11 0.21 -9.60
C VAL A 44 -4.01 -0.13 -8.62
N LEU A 45 -2.77 -0.29 -9.12
CA LEU A 45 -1.58 -0.41 -8.29
C LEU A 45 -0.61 0.70 -8.68
N ARG A 46 -0.32 1.61 -7.74
CA ARG A 46 0.54 2.76 -8.00
C ARG A 46 1.67 2.89 -7.00
N SER A 47 2.83 3.34 -7.49
CA SER A 47 3.95 3.73 -6.63
C SER A 47 3.63 5.01 -5.85
N ARG A 48 4.49 5.34 -4.87
CA ARG A 48 4.49 6.65 -4.21
C ARG A 48 4.46 7.84 -5.17
N ARG A 49 5.03 7.71 -6.38
CA ARG A 49 5.06 8.79 -7.39
C ARG A 49 3.96 8.68 -8.44
N GLY A 50 2.97 7.81 -8.24
CA GLY A 50 1.85 7.60 -9.16
C GLY A 50 2.16 6.71 -10.37
N THR A 51 3.35 6.10 -10.45
CA THR A 51 3.69 5.15 -11.52
C THR A 51 2.78 3.93 -11.43
N ASN A 52 2.16 3.53 -12.53
CA ASN A 52 1.43 2.25 -12.60
C ASN A 52 2.41 1.08 -12.46
N LEU A 53 2.29 0.32 -11.37
CA LEU A 53 3.15 -0.82 -11.08
C LEU A 53 2.52 -2.16 -11.48
N LEU A 54 1.22 -2.18 -11.78
CA LEU A 54 0.48 -3.43 -12.03
C LEU A 54 1.11 -4.33 -13.12
N PRO A 55 1.68 -3.80 -14.23
CA PRO A 55 2.34 -4.64 -15.23
C PRO A 55 3.59 -5.36 -14.72
N ALA A 56 4.28 -4.79 -13.72
CA ALA A 56 5.50 -5.35 -13.15
C ALA A 56 5.23 -6.41 -12.06
N PHE A 57 4.05 -6.36 -11.42
CA PHE A 57 3.67 -7.25 -10.31
C PHE A 57 2.33 -7.97 -10.60
N PRO A 58 2.30 -8.89 -11.58
CA PRO A 58 1.09 -9.60 -11.97
C PRO A 58 0.49 -10.47 -10.83
N GLU A 59 1.29 -10.89 -9.86
CA GLU A 59 0.88 -11.62 -8.67
C GLU A 59 -0.01 -10.78 -7.75
N VAL A 60 0.20 -9.46 -7.68
CA VAL A 60 -0.65 -8.56 -6.90
C VAL A 60 -2.07 -8.53 -7.47
N ARG A 61 -2.19 -8.54 -8.80
CA ARG A 61 -3.49 -8.63 -9.47
C ARG A 61 -4.22 -9.93 -9.11
N ALA A 62 -3.51 -11.06 -9.06
CA ALA A 62 -4.09 -12.34 -8.67
C ALA A 62 -4.53 -12.33 -7.19
N GLY A 63 -3.73 -11.73 -6.30
CA GLY A 63 -4.08 -11.54 -4.89
C GLY A 63 -5.33 -10.67 -4.70
N CYS A 64 -5.48 -9.60 -5.49
CA CYS A 64 -6.62 -8.70 -5.41
C CYS A 64 -7.97 -9.37 -5.70
N ALA A 65 -7.99 -10.50 -6.40
CA ALA A 65 -9.21 -11.28 -6.62
C ALA A 65 -9.84 -11.83 -5.32
N GLN A 66 -9.08 -11.85 -4.22
CA GLN A 66 -9.52 -12.30 -2.90
C GLN A 66 -10.07 -11.14 -2.04
N LEU A 67 -9.89 -9.89 -2.47
CA LEU A 67 -10.29 -8.73 -1.69
C LEU A 67 -11.77 -8.38 -1.95
N PRO A 68 -12.50 -7.91 -0.93
CA PRO A 68 -13.82 -7.31 -1.14
C PRO A 68 -13.76 -6.14 -2.12
N ASP A 69 -14.88 -5.88 -2.80
CA ASP A 69 -15.00 -4.66 -3.59
C ASP A 69 -14.90 -3.41 -2.71
N ALA A 70 -14.44 -2.30 -3.30
CA ALA A 70 -14.14 -1.05 -2.60
C ALA A 70 -13.07 -1.19 -1.49
N THR A 71 -12.05 -2.04 -1.71
CA THR A 71 -10.89 -2.19 -0.81
C THR A 71 -9.73 -1.32 -1.27
N ALA A 72 -9.02 -0.69 -0.32
CA ALA A 72 -7.74 -0.04 -0.56
C ALA A 72 -6.70 -0.47 0.48
N LEU A 73 -5.45 -0.68 0.05
CA LEU A 73 -4.33 -1.07 0.92
C LEU A 73 -3.09 -0.23 0.58
N ASP A 74 -2.25 0.03 1.59
CA ASP A 74 -0.90 0.60 1.47
C ASP A 74 0.11 -0.45 1.93
N GLY A 75 1.24 -0.55 1.24
CA GLY A 75 2.23 -1.57 1.52
C GLY A 75 3.50 -1.41 0.72
N VAL A 76 4.32 -2.46 0.75
CA VAL A 76 5.62 -2.51 0.07
C VAL A 76 5.63 -3.74 -0.83
N MET A 77 6.08 -3.55 -2.07
CA MET A 77 6.43 -4.63 -2.99
C MET A 77 7.84 -5.11 -2.73
#